data_AF-A0A2V7JDM8-F1
#
_entry.id   AF-A0A2V7JDM8-F1
#
_cell.length_a   1.000
_cell.length_b   1.000
_cell.length_c   1.000
_cell.angle_alpha   90.00
_cell.angle_beta   90.00
_cell.angle_gamma   90.00
#
_symmetry.space_group_name_H-M   'P 1'
#
loop_
_entity.id
_entity.type
_entity.pdbx_description
1 polymer ?
#
loop_
_entity_poly.entity_id
_entity_poly.type
_entity_poly.pdbx_seq_one_letter_code
_entity_poly.pdbx_strand_id
1 'polypeptide(L)'
;MRAPIVVLLVPVLVAGPLHAQSTQAAELAGLWEAKLRFGPDIRGPLILERANGTWHAEIAGRGTAARLAGDTITFELPDGRGAFRGQLKLQRARIVGHWIQPVTVTNGSAYASPVTLTRLGTAERWRGDVDPLADEFTMYLKVEPSAEGSMRAFLVNPERNIGRFTRVASLERAGQVVRLLAAPANGQAGSELAEGVLRDDVLSISLRGGTYDFRRVDRNAASDFYPRGRPGVGAAYAYRAPIALDDGWPVGTPEQVGLSRAALETLVRTLIDSPLDSVSSPEIHGVLIARHGTLVLEEYFHGAHR
;
A
#
# COMPACT_ATOMS: atom_id res chain seq x y z
N MET A 1 54.43 56.11 35.87
CA MET A 1 53.07 55.53 36.02
C MET A 1 52.59 55.12 34.63
N ARG A 2 52.47 53.81 34.35
CA ARG A 2 51.99 53.28 33.08
C ARG A 2 50.53 52.83 33.27
N ALA A 3 49.61 53.36 32.47
CA ALA A 3 48.21 52.97 32.49
C ALA A 3 48.03 51.61 31.79
N PRO A 4 47.16 50.71 32.28
CA PRO A 4 46.87 49.46 31.60
C PRO A 4 45.83 49.69 30.49
N ILE A 5 46.15 49.22 29.29
CA ILE A 5 45.19 49.09 28.18
C ILE A 5 44.34 47.86 28.48
N VAL A 6 43.05 48.07 28.72
CA VAL A 6 42.05 47.00 28.80
C VAL A 6 41.57 46.72 27.38
N VAL A 7 41.91 45.56 26.84
CA VAL A 7 41.38 45.07 25.57
C VAL A 7 40.04 44.38 25.86
N LEU A 8 38.95 45.00 25.41
CA LEU A 8 37.63 44.39 25.42
C LEU A 8 37.54 43.38 24.27
N LEU A 9 37.51 42.08 24.59
CA LEU A 9 37.16 41.04 23.63
C LEU A 9 35.63 40.99 23.50
N VAL A 10 35.11 41.48 22.37
CA VAL A 10 33.71 41.28 22.00
C VAL A 10 33.58 39.89 21.38
N PRO A 11 32.75 38.99 21.93
CA PRO A 11 32.47 37.71 21.27
C PRO A 11 31.60 37.99 20.04
N VAL A 12 32.16 37.77 18.86
CA VAL A 12 31.39 37.71 17.61
C VAL A 12 30.61 36.39 17.65
N LEU A 13 29.32 36.49 18.00
CA LEU A 13 28.35 35.41 17.76
C LEU A 13 28.22 35.24 16.25
N VAL A 14 28.90 34.23 15.71
CA VAL A 14 28.66 33.77 14.34
C VAL A 14 27.31 33.06 14.34
N ALA A 15 26.26 33.77 13.93
CA ALA A 15 24.98 33.16 13.60
C ALA A 15 25.18 32.26 12.35
N GLY A 16 25.34 30.95 12.56
CA GLY A 16 25.34 29.95 11.49
C GLY A 16 23.99 29.85 10.78
N PRO A 17 23.95 29.26 9.57
CA PRO A 17 22.92 29.56 8.57
C PRO A 17 21.67 28.69 8.73
N LEU A 18 20.76 29.08 9.64
CA LEU A 18 19.40 28.52 9.69
C LEU A 18 18.69 28.62 8.31
N HIS A 19 19.01 29.64 7.52
CA HIS A 19 18.45 29.84 6.16
C HIS A 19 18.97 28.84 5.11
N ALA A 20 20.20 28.32 5.23
CA ALA A 20 20.74 27.40 4.23
C ALA A 20 20.17 25.98 4.40
N GLN A 21 19.87 25.59 5.65
CA GLN A 21 19.26 24.29 5.97
C GLN A 21 17.78 24.24 5.57
N SER A 22 17.03 25.32 5.77
CA SER A 22 15.62 25.39 5.35
C SER A 22 15.45 25.30 3.83
N THR A 23 16.35 25.94 3.06
CA THR A 23 16.30 25.90 1.58
C THR A 23 16.60 24.49 1.03
N GLN A 24 17.52 23.73 1.64
CA GLN A 24 17.81 22.35 1.24
C GLN A 24 16.66 21.38 1.54
N ALA A 25 15.98 21.59 2.67
CA ALA A 25 14.83 20.77 3.05
C ALA A 25 13.61 21.08 2.15
N ALA A 26 13.46 22.31 1.66
CA ALA A 26 12.39 22.69 0.75
C ALA A 26 12.40 21.89 -0.56
N GLU A 27 13.57 21.45 -1.04
CA GLU A 27 13.68 20.55 -2.20
C GLU A 27 12.96 19.22 -1.96
N LEU A 28 12.82 18.77 -0.70
CA LEU A 28 12.14 17.52 -0.37
C LEU A 28 10.61 17.64 -0.41
N ALA A 29 10.04 18.83 -0.62
CA ALA A 29 8.60 19.03 -0.71
C ALA A 29 7.96 18.14 -1.78
N GLY A 30 6.88 17.44 -1.43
CA GLY A 30 6.17 16.52 -2.32
C GLY A 30 5.75 15.23 -1.63
N LEU A 31 5.29 14.29 -2.44
CA LEU A 31 4.98 12.94 -2.00
C LEU A 31 6.17 12.02 -2.34
N TRP A 32 6.55 11.20 -1.38
CA TRP A 32 7.56 10.17 -1.54
C TRP A 32 6.95 8.80 -1.22
N GLU A 33 7.31 7.79 -2.00
CA GLU A 33 6.78 6.44 -1.88
C GLU A 33 7.91 5.42 -1.80
N ALA A 34 7.76 4.42 -0.92
CA ALA A 34 8.64 3.27 -0.84
C ALA A 34 7.81 1.99 -0.61
N LYS A 35 8.33 0.87 -1.11
CA LYS A 35 7.77 -0.46 -0.83
C LYS A 35 8.85 -1.38 -0.29
N LEU A 36 8.50 -2.18 0.71
CA LEU A 36 9.35 -3.23 1.25
C LEU A 36 8.63 -4.58 1.09
N ARG A 37 9.19 -5.45 0.25
CA ARG A 37 8.58 -6.74 -0.12
C ARG A 37 9.16 -7.89 0.70
N PHE A 38 8.28 -8.74 1.20
CA PHE A 38 8.61 -9.95 1.97
C PHE A 38 8.26 -11.25 1.22
N GLY A 39 7.48 -11.16 0.14
CA GLY A 39 7.12 -12.30 -0.71
C GLY A 39 5.62 -12.33 -1.00
N PRO A 40 5.00 -13.52 -1.13
CA PRO A 40 5.67 -14.78 -1.44
C PRO A 40 6.22 -14.78 -2.88
N ASP A 41 7.31 -15.51 -3.09
CA ASP A 41 7.95 -15.65 -4.41
C ASP A 41 7.33 -16.76 -5.27
N ILE A 42 6.61 -17.69 -4.64
CA ILE A 42 5.92 -18.78 -5.35
C ILE A 42 4.62 -18.24 -5.97
N ARG A 43 4.64 -18.05 -7.27
CA ARG A 43 3.49 -17.60 -8.09
C ARG A 43 3.63 -18.09 -9.53
N GLY A 44 2.59 -17.89 -10.32
CA GLY A 44 2.52 -18.25 -11.73
C GLY A 44 1.87 -19.62 -11.96
N PRO A 45 2.20 -20.30 -13.07
CA PRO A 45 1.50 -21.50 -13.46
C PRO A 45 1.69 -22.67 -12.48
N LEU A 46 0.57 -23.22 -12.02
CA LEU A 46 0.48 -24.49 -11.32
C LEU A 46 0.04 -25.56 -12.30
N ILE A 47 0.81 -26.63 -12.40
CA ILE A 47 0.49 -27.83 -13.16
C ILE A 47 0.23 -28.98 -12.18
N LEU A 48 -0.90 -29.66 -12.34
CA LEU A 48 -1.15 -30.97 -11.73
C LEU A 48 -1.16 -32.02 -12.83
N GLU A 49 -0.43 -33.10 -12.64
CA GLU A 49 -0.36 -34.21 -13.58
C GLU A 49 -0.53 -35.52 -12.85
N ARG A 50 -1.23 -36.46 -13.49
CA ARG A 50 -1.28 -37.85 -13.07
C ARG A 50 -0.49 -38.69 -14.06
N ALA A 51 0.61 -39.25 -13.62
CA ALA A 51 1.47 -40.12 -14.43
C ALA A 51 1.73 -41.42 -13.67
N ASN A 52 1.63 -42.57 -14.34
CA ASN A 52 1.84 -43.90 -13.75
C ASN A 52 1.02 -44.14 -12.45
N GLY A 53 -0.18 -43.55 -12.36
CA GLY A 53 -1.06 -43.66 -11.21
C GLY A 53 -0.75 -42.69 -10.06
N THR A 54 0.36 -41.96 -10.10
CA THR A 54 0.80 -41.00 -9.09
C THR A 54 0.44 -39.57 -9.50
N TRP A 55 0.04 -38.73 -8.54
CA TRP A 55 -0.22 -37.32 -8.77
C TRP A 55 1.01 -36.48 -8.44
N HIS A 56 1.36 -35.57 -9.33
CA HIS A 56 2.48 -34.65 -9.21
C HIS A 56 1.99 -33.22 -9.40
N ALA A 57 2.50 -32.31 -8.57
CA ALA A 57 2.29 -30.89 -8.67
C ALA A 57 3.60 -30.19 -9.00
N GLU A 58 3.55 -29.21 -9.90
CA GLU A 58 4.68 -28.36 -10.23
C GLU A 58 4.26 -26.89 -10.27
N ILE A 59 5.02 -26.03 -9.59
CA ILE A 59 4.88 -24.57 -9.65
C ILE A 59 6.24 -23.91 -9.46
N ALA A 60 6.53 -22.89 -10.27
CA ALA A 60 7.77 -22.12 -10.21
C ALA A 60 9.05 -23.01 -10.16
N GLY A 61 9.08 -24.07 -10.99
CA GLY A 61 10.17 -25.04 -11.07
C GLY A 61 10.31 -25.99 -9.87
N ARG A 62 9.32 -26.04 -8.97
CA ARG A 62 9.31 -26.90 -7.78
C ARG A 62 8.25 -27.97 -7.92
N GLY A 63 8.69 -29.24 -7.90
CA GLY A 63 7.83 -30.41 -7.95
C GLY A 63 7.56 -30.99 -6.56
N THR A 64 6.34 -31.49 -6.33
CA THR A 64 5.99 -32.27 -5.14
C THR A 64 4.94 -33.33 -5.48
N ALA A 65 4.84 -34.38 -4.67
CA ALA A 65 3.77 -35.36 -4.80
C ALA A 65 2.44 -34.77 -4.28
N ALA A 66 1.36 -35.00 -5.01
CA ALA A 66 0.02 -34.66 -4.57
C ALA A 66 -0.73 -35.92 -4.14
N ARG A 67 -1.65 -35.76 -3.20
CA ARG A 67 -2.50 -36.83 -2.68
C ARG A 67 -3.92 -36.58 -3.12
N LEU A 68 -4.56 -37.62 -3.66
CA LEU A 68 -5.99 -37.65 -3.91
C LEU A 68 -6.69 -38.47 -2.82
N ALA A 69 -7.70 -37.89 -2.17
CA ALA A 69 -8.59 -38.57 -1.23
C ALA A 69 -10.04 -38.26 -1.60
N GLY A 70 -10.77 -39.27 -2.10
CA GLY A 70 -12.05 -39.05 -2.77
C GLY A 70 -11.86 -38.14 -3.98
N ASP A 71 -12.59 -37.02 -4.02
CA ASP A 71 -12.43 -35.98 -5.04
C ASP A 71 -11.52 -34.81 -4.60
N THR A 72 -10.92 -34.87 -3.41
CA THR A 72 -10.06 -33.80 -2.90
C THR A 72 -8.60 -34.09 -3.21
N ILE A 73 -7.95 -33.17 -3.91
CA ILE A 73 -6.51 -33.19 -4.17
C ILE A 73 -5.80 -32.18 -3.27
N THR A 74 -4.71 -32.60 -2.64
CA THR A 74 -3.89 -31.77 -1.75
C THR A 74 -2.41 -31.98 -1.99
N PHE A 75 -1.63 -30.92 -1.84
CA PHE A 75 -0.17 -31.02 -1.71
C PHE A 75 0.37 -29.84 -0.90
N GLU A 76 1.58 -30.02 -0.38
CA GLU A 76 2.35 -28.98 0.28
C GLU A 76 3.74 -28.91 -0.36
N LEU A 77 4.23 -27.70 -0.57
CA LEU A 77 5.62 -27.49 -0.95
C LEU A 77 6.53 -27.69 0.27
N PRO A 78 7.77 -28.15 0.06
CA PRO A 78 8.78 -28.17 1.11
C PRO A 78 8.93 -26.82 1.81
N ASP A 79 9.34 -26.87 3.08
CA ASP A 79 9.61 -25.72 3.95
C ASP A 79 8.41 -24.78 4.14
N GLY A 80 7.18 -25.26 3.92
CA GLY A 80 5.96 -24.48 4.12
C GLY A 80 5.80 -23.33 3.12
N ARG A 81 6.43 -23.41 1.94
CA ARG A 81 6.41 -22.33 0.92
C ARG A 81 5.10 -22.20 0.13
N GLY A 82 4.10 -22.98 0.52
CA GLY A 82 2.75 -22.92 0.00
C GLY A 82 2.09 -24.29 -0.04
N ALA A 83 0.78 -24.30 -0.09
CA ALA A 83 -0.02 -25.52 -0.16
C ALA A 83 -1.20 -25.32 -1.11
N PHE A 84 -1.75 -26.43 -1.58
CA PHE A 84 -2.95 -26.40 -2.41
C PHE A 84 -3.98 -27.40 -1.88
N ARG A 85 -5.24 -26.98 -1.93
CA ARG A 85 -6.39 -27.86 -1.68
C ARG A 85 -7.47 -27.57 -2.70
N GLY A 86 -7.81 -28.56 -3.51
CA GLY A 86 -8.83 -28.45 -4.53
C GLY A 86 -9.72 -29.68 -4.64
N GLN A 87 -10.85 -29.51 -5.30
CA GLN A 87 -11.79 -30.60 -5.59
C GLN A 87 -11.86 -30.83 -7.09
N LEU A 88 -11.78 -32.09 -7.52
CA LEU A 88 -12.12 -32.51 -8.87
C LEU A 88 -13.62 -32.29 -9.10
N LYS A 89 -13.94 -31.61 -10.20
CA LYS A 89 -15.31 -31.27 -10.60
C LYS A 89 -15.51 -31.62 -12.07
N LEU A 90 -16.78 -31.64 -12.48
CA LEU A 90 -17.19 -31.80 -13.88
C LEU A 90 -16.53 -33.02 -14.53
N GLN A 91 -16.72 -34.21 -13.93
CA GLN A 91 -16.12 -35.45 -14.43
C GLN A 91 -14.60 -35.35 -14.63
N ARG A 92 -13.92 -34.65 -13.70
CA ARG A 92 -12.46 -34.39 -13.71
C ARG A 92 -11.97 -33.42 -14.78
N ALA A 93 -12.86 -32.67 -15.44
CA ALA A 93 -12.46 -31.63 -16.38
C ALA A 93 -11.86 -30.38 -15.68
N ARG A 94 -12.22 -30.14 -14.41
CA ARG A 94 -11.72 -29.00 -13.63
C ARG A 94 -11.31 -29.43 -12.23
N ILE A 95 -10.36 -28.71 -11.66
CA ILE A 95 -10.05 -28.72 -10.23
C ILE A 95 -10.27 -27.31 -9.72
N VAL A 96 -11.20 -27.15 -8.76
CA VAL A 96 -11.51 -25.85 -8.15
C VAL A 96 -11.05 -25.90 -6.70
N GLY A 97 -10.21 -24.96 -6.30
CA GLY A 97 -9.59 -24.99 -4.99
C GLY A 97 -8.98 -23.66 -4.60
N HIS A 98 -8.11 -23.73 -3.61
CA HIS A 98 -7.37 -22.59 -3.12
C HIS A 98 -5.88 -22.91 -3.04
N TRP A 99 -5.07 -21.94 -3.43
CA TRP A 99 -3.67 -21.86 -3.05
C TRP A 99 -3.57 -21.21 -1.68
N ILE A 100 -2.82 -21.80 -0.78
CA ILE A 100 -2.59 -21.32 0.58
C ILE A 100 -1.14 -20.84 0.64
N GLN A 101 -0.94 -19.53 0.79
CA GLN A 101 0.38 -18.94 0.90
C GLN A 101 0.94 -19.08 2.34
N PRO A 102 2.27 -18.92 2.53
CA PRO A 102 2.86 -18.89 3.86
C PRO A 102 2.27 -17.77 4.74
N VAL A 103 2.49 -17.87 6.05
CA VAL A 103 2.16 -16.76 6.97
C VAL A 103 2.90 -15.50 6.55
N THR A 104 2.18 -14.38 6.46
CA THR A 104 2.76 -13.09 6.07
C THR A 104 3.55 -12.45 7.20
N VAL A 105 4.58 -11.70 6.86
CA VAL A 105 5.30 -10.81 7.77
C VAL A 105 4.42 -9.62 8.15
N THR A 106 3.66 -9.10 7.20
CA THR A 106 2.82 -7.90 7.39
C THR A 106 1.75 -8.09 8.44
N ASN A 107 1.07 -9.24 8.53
CA ASN A 107 -0.03 -9.44 9.48
C ASN A 107 -0.03 -10.80 10.22
N GLY A 108 0.93 -11.68 9.95
CA GLY A 108 1.07 -12.95 10.66
C GLY A 108 0.07 -14.03 10.26
N SER A 109 -0.71 -13.81 9.20
CA SER A 109 -1.75 -14.73 8.73
C SER A 109 -1.36 -15.39 7.41
N ALA A 110 -1.78 -16.63 7.22
CA ALA A 110 -1.78 -17.27 5.90
C ALA A 110 -3.07 -16.92 5.16
N TYR A 111 -2.98 -16.76 3.84
CA TYR A 111 -4.13 -16.45 2.97
C TYR A 111 -4.39 -17.56 1.97
N ALA A 112 -5.66 -17.70 1.60
CA ALA A 112 -6.12 -18.64 0.60
C ALA A 112 -6.64 -17.88 -0.63
N SER A 113 -5.95 -17.98 -1.76
CA SER A 113 -6.38 -17.40 -3.03
C SER A 113 -7.08 -18.46 -3.88
N PRO A 114 -8.23 -18.16 -4.51
CA PRO A 114 -8.94 -19.11 -5.35
C PRO A 114 -8.10 -19.45 -6.59
N VAL A 115 -8.08 -20.74 -6.94
CA VAL A 115 -7.37 -21.26 -8.11
C VAL A 115 -8.26 -22.27 -8.82
N THR A 116 -8.43 -22.08 -10.12
CA THR A 116 -9.11 -23.05 -10.99
C THR A 116 -8.10 -23.63 -11.97
N LEU A 117 -7.95 -24.95 -11.93
CA LEU A 117 -7.12 -25.69 -12.88
C LEU A 117 -8.01 -26.35 -13.93
N THR A 118 -7.70 -26.13 -15.20
CA THR A 118 -8.42 -26.70 -16.34
C THR A 118 -7.60 -27.81 -16.97
N ARG A 119 -8.25 -28.91 -17.35
CA ARG A 119 -7.59 -30.03 -18.01
C ARG A 119 -6.97 -29.61 -19.34
N LEU A 120 -5.75 -30.03 -19.60
CA LEU A 120 -5.00 -29.78 -20.83
C LEU A 120 -5.21 -30.92 -21.83
N GLY A 121 -6.16 -30.73 -22.75
CA GLY A 121 -6.46 -31.70 -23.80
C GLY A 121 -6.95 -33.03 -23.25
N THR A 122 -6.47 -34.13 -23.82
CA THR A 122 -6.86 -35.50 -23.46
C THR A 122 -6.00 -36.12 -22.36
N ALA A 123 -4.83 -35.54 -22.06
CA ALA A 123 -3.92 -36.01 -21.03
C ALA A 123 -4.49 -35.81 -19.61
N GLU A 124 -4.07 -36.63 -18.64
CA GLU A 124 -4.36 -36.40 -17.22
C GLU A 124 -3.46 -35.28 -16.64
N ARG A 125 -3.59 -34.08 -17.22
CA ARG A 125 -2.83 -32.88 -16.83
C ARG A 125 -3.79 -31.70 -16.71
N TRP A 126 -3.61 -30.86 -15.70
CA TRP A 126 -4.39 -29.67 -15.42
C TRP A 126 -3.48 -28.48 -15.20
N ARG A 127 -3.92 -27.28 -15.59
CA ARG A 127 -3.17 -26.04 -15.42
C ARG A 127 -4.08 -24.89 -14.98
N GLY A 128 -3.55 -24.04 -14.13
CA GLY A 128 -4.10 -22.72 -13.82
C GLY A 128 -3.01 -21.84 -13.20
N ASP A 129 -3.33 -20.60 -12.92
CA ASP A 129 -2.37 -19.63 -12.40
C ASP A 129 -2.61 -19.38 -10.90
N VAL A 130 -1.50 -19.27 -10.18
CA VAL A 130 -1.47 -18.96 -8.76
C VAL A 130 -0.91 -17.55 -8.61
N ASP A 131 -1.74 -16.62 -8.14
CA ASP A 131 -1.32 -15.27 -7.79
C ASP A 131 -1.67 -14.99 -6.31
N PRO A 132 -0.74 -15.26 -5.39
CA PRO A 132 -0.94 -15.02 -3.97
C PRO A 132 -0.91 -13.52 -3.66
N LEU A 133 -1.52 -13.14 -2.54
CA LEU A 133 -1.46 -11.78 -2.02
C LEU A 133 0.01 -11.39 -1.74
N ALA A 134 0.43 -10.25 -2.28
CA ALA A 134 1.75 -9.69 -2.01
C ALA A 134 1.88 -9.36 -0.51
N ASP A 135 2.94 -9.84 0.10
CA ASP A 135 3.34 -9.50 1.45
C ASP A 135 4.34 -8.36 1.37
N GLU A 136 3.87 -7.13 1.52
CA GLU A 136 4.67 -5.92 1.44
C GLU A 136 4.17 -4.83 2.39
N PHE A 137 5.08 -3.95 2.80
CA PHE A 137 4.70 -2.66 3.39
C PHE A 137 4.82 -1.56 2.34
N THR A 138 3.80 -0.73 2.24
CA THR A 138 3.83 0.51 1.48
C THR A 138 4.00 1.69 2.43
N MET A 139 4.96 2.57 2.15
CA MET A 139 5.21 3.78 2.93
C MET A 139 5.06 5.00 2.05
N TYR A 140 4.25 5.95 2.52
CA TYR A 140 4.15 7.27 1.94
C TYR A 140 4.68 8.31 2.93
N LEU A 141 5.64 9.11 2.50
CA LEU A 141 6.12 10.28 3.23
C LEU A 141 5.67 11.53 2.48
N LYS A 142 4.70 12.25 3.05
CA LYS A 142 4.25 13.53 2.51
C LYS A 142 5.02 14.65 3.20
N VAL A 143 5.58 15.56 2.41
CA VAL A 143 6.43 16.67 2.87
C VAL A 143 5.90 17.98 2.28
N GLU A 144 5.67 18.97 3.12
CA GLU A 144 5.07 20.25 2.74
C GLU A 144 5.75 21.41 3.46
N PRO A 145 5.93 22.57 2.80
CA PRO A 145 6.39 23.78 3.48
C PRO A 145 5.41 24.19 4.59
N SER A 146 5.93 24.58 5.75
CA SER A 146 5.19 25.23 6.81
C SER A 146 5.28 26.76 6.68
N ALA A 147 4.29 27.47 7.23
CA ALA A 147 4.28 28.94 7.29
C ALA A 147 5.49 29.52 8.04
N GLU A 148 6.14 28.72 8.90
CA GLU A 148 7.31 29.11 9.70
C GLU A 148 8.65 28.84 9.01
N GLY A 149 8.65 28.42 7.73
CA GLY A 149 9.86 28.10 6.98
C GLY A 149 10.47 26.73 7.30
N SER A 150 9.83 25.95 8.19
CA SER A 150 10.13 24.54 8.44
C SER A 150 9.41 23.61 7.44
N MET A 151 9.81 22.34 7.36
CA MET A 151 9.14 21.33 6.53
C MET A 151 8.23 20.47 7.40
N ARG A 152 6.92 20.57 7.21
CA ARG A 152 5.95 19.65 7.80
C ARG A 152 6.04 18.32 7.06
N ALA A 153 5.99 17.21 7.79
CA ALA A 153 5.96 15.89 7.19
C ALA A 153 5.10 14.93 8.00
N PHE A 154 4.52 13.94 7.33
CA PHE A 154 3.85 12.81 7.98
C PHE A 154 4.05 11.53 7.17
N LEU A 155 4.07 10.41 7.88
CA LEU A 155 4.23 9.07 7.32
C LEU A 155 2.88 8.35 7.32
N VAL A 156 2.52 7.71 6.21
CA VAL A 156 1.34 6.85 6.08
C VAL A 156 1.78 5.45 5.68
N ASN A 157 1.14 4.45 6.28
CA ASN A 157 1.31 3.04 5.94
C ASN A 157 -0.08 2.39 6.00
N PRO A 158 -0.71 2.10 4.85
CA PRO A 158 -2.07 1.57 4.81
C PRO A 158 -2.22 0.21 5.50
N GLU A 159 -1.18 -0.65 5.42
CA GLU A 159 -1.31 -2.04 5.86
C GLU A 159 -1.40 -2.15 7.40
N ARG A 160 -0.62 -1.36 8.14
CA ARG A 160 -0.47 -1.50 9.60
C ARG A 160 -0.60 -0.18 10.36
N ASN A 161 -0.91 0.91 9.68
CA ASN A 161 -1.02 2.24 10.26
C ASN A 161 0.23 2.65 11.06
N ILE A 162 1.42 2.31 10.52
CA ILE A 162 2.72 2.55 11.19
C ILE A 162 2.92 4.03 11.52
N GLY A 163 2.43 4.94 10.68
CA GLY A 163 2.48 6.39 10.90
C GLY A 163 1.84 6.85 12.21
N ARG A 164 0.79 6.17 12.69
CA ARG A 164 0.17 6.51 13.99
C ARG A 164 1.10 6.24 15.17
N PHE A 165 2.05 5.32 15.02
CA PHE A 165 3.06 4.98 16.02
C PHE A 165 4.38 5.73 15.79
N THR A 166 4.69 6.05 14.55
CA THR A 166 5.86 6.86 14.14
C THR A 166 5.36 8.25 13.73
N ARG A 167 5.00 9.07 14.71
CA ARG A 167 4.35 10.38 14.51
C ARG A 167 5.33 11.44 14.04
N VAL A 168 5.80 11.30 12.81
CA VAL A 168 6.57 12.34 12.11
C VAL A 168 5.71 13.59 12.04
N ALA A 169 6.30 14.73 12.43
CA ALA A 169 5.67 16.04 12.35
C ALA A 169 6.44 16.97 11.41
N SER A 170 7.76 16.82 11.36
CA SER A 170 8.63 17.61 10.49
C SER A 170 9.83 16.81 10.03
N LEU A 171 10.56 17.39 9.08
CA LEU A 171 11.87 16.90 8.69
C LEU A 171 12.89 18.03 8.58
N GLU A 172 14.15 17.66 8.73
CA GLU A 172 15.30 18.52 8.51
C GLU A 172 16.30 17.85 7.57
N ARG A 173 17.08 18.66 6.86
CA ARG A 173 18.13 18.18 5.96
C ARG A 173 19.43 18.93 6.22
N ALA A 174 20.51 18.15 6.35
CA ALA A 174 21.88 18.65 6.42
C ALA A 174 22.75 17.87 5.42
N GLY A 175 22.95 18.44 4.23
CA GLY A 175 23.66 17.77 3.14
C GLY A 175 22.87 16.55 2.64
N GLN A 176 23.45 15.36 2.78
CA GLN A 176 22.78 14.08 2.41
C GLN A 176 21.96 13.49 3.56
N VAL A 177 22.14 13.97 4.79
CA VAL A 177 21.42 13.43 5.95
C VAL A 177 20.05 14.10 6.05
N VAL A 178 19.02 13.28 6.21
CA VAL A 178 17.64 13.71 6.44
C VAL A 178 17.17 13.13 7.78
N ARG A 179 16.62 13.98 8.63
CA ARG A 179 16.09 13.58 9.95
C ARG A 179 14.60 13.77 9.99
N LEU A 180 13.89 12.75 10.45
CA LEU A 180 12.46 12.81 10.75
C LEU A 180 12.30 13.14 12.23
N LEU A 181 11.48 14.16 12.52
CA LEU A 181 11.33 14.68 13.87
C LEU A 181 9.90 14.51 14.37
N ALA A 182 9.77 14.27 15.67
CA ALA A 182 8.49 14.34 16.37
C ALA A 182 7.98 15.79 16.45
N ALA A 183 6.73 15.97 16.88
CA ALA A 183 6.25 17.30 17.20
C ALA A 183 7.04 17.90 18.39
N PRO A 184 7.32 19.21 18.40
CA PRO A 184 7.85 19.90 19.57
C PRO A 184 6.97 19.68 20.80
N ALA A 185 7.58 19.55 21.98
CA ALA A 185 6.87 19.35 23.23
C ALA A 185 7.51 20.17 24.35
N ASN A 186 6.70 20.82 25.19
CA ASN A 186 7.17 21.58 26.35
C ASN A 186 8.24 22.65 26.03
N GLY A 187 8.13 23.30 24.87
CA GLY A 187 9.09 24.30 24.41
C GLY A 187 10.43 23.74 23.94
N GLN A 188 10.57 22.41 23.86
CA GLN A 188 11.73 21.74 23.28
C GLN A 188 11.45 21.34 21.83
N ALA A 189 12.50 21.36 21.01
CA ALA A 189 12.45 20.82 19.66
C ALA A 189 12.01 19.34 19.70
N GLY A 190 11.35 18.89 18.64
CA GLY A 190 10.96 17.51 18.49
C GLY A 190 12.17 16.58 18.51
N SER A 191 12.05 15.45 19.21
CA SER A 191 13.10 14.43 19.19
C SER A 191 13.24 13.80 17.80
N GLU A 192 14.44 13.36 17.46
CA GLU A 192 14.67 12.55 16.27
C GLU A 192 13.95 11.20 16.38
N LEU A 193 13.19 10.86 15.35
CA LEU A 193 12.47 9.59 15.22
C LEU A 193 13.20 8.61 14.32
N ALA A 194 13.84 9.12 13.26
CA ALA A 194 14.63 8.35 12.32
C ALA A 194 15.61 9.26 11.57
N GLU A 195 16.73 8.66 11.14
CA GLU A 195 17.68 9.27 10.23
C GLU A 195 17.70 8.50 8.90
N GLY A 196 17.86 9.22 7.80
CA GLY A 196 17.99 8.67 6.46
C GLY A 196 19.04 9.40 5.65
N VAL A 197 19.37 8.81 4.50
CA VAL A 197 20.37 9.33 3.57
C VAL A 197 19.76 9.53 2.20
N LEU A 198 19.87 10.75 1.67
CA LEU A 198 19.47 11.11 0.32
C LEU A 198 20.68 10.98 -0.63
N ARG A 199 20.58 10.07 -1.60
CA ARG A 199 21.55 9.88 -2.68
C ARG A 199 20.82 9.61 -3.98
N ASP A 200 21.21 10.29 -5.06
CA ASP A 200 20.67 10.08 -6.42
C ASP A 200 19.12 10.06 -6.47
N ASP A 201 18.49 11.04 -5.82
CA ASP A 201 17.02 11.19 -5.67
C ASP A 201 16.31 10.02 -4.96
N VAL A 202 17.05 9.18 -4.25
CA VAL A 202 16.53 8.14 -3.37
C VAL A 202 16.81 8.51 -1.92
N LEU A 203 15.74 8.59 -1.13
CA LEU A 203 15.82 8.80 0.31
C LEU A 203 15.69 7.47 1.03
N SER A 204 16.80 6.91 1.49
CA SER A 204 16.83 5.65 2.24
C SER A 204 16.68 5.93 3.74
N ILE A 205 15.60 5.47 4.35
CA ILE A 205 15.33 5.64 5.80
C ILE A 205 15.12 4.28 6.45
N SER A 206 15.80 4.04 7.57
CA SER A 206 15.54 2.85 8.38
C SER A 206 14.34 3.10 9.28
N LEU A 207 13.28 2.33 9.08
CA LEU A 207 12.04 2.39 9.85
C LEU A 207 11.70 1.00 10.39
N ARG A 208 10.55 0.87 11.06
CA ARG A 208 10.06 -0.44 11.47
C ARG A 208 9.91 -1.38 10.27
N GLY A 209 10.51 -2.57 10.37
CA GLY A 209 10.41 -3.63 9.36
C GLY A 209 11.59 -3.67 8.37
N GLY A 210 12.37 -2.60 8.24
CA GLY A 210 13.53 -2.58 7.36
C GLY A 210 13.93 -1.17 6.91
N THR A 211 14.80 -1.12 5.90
CA THR A 211 15.17 0.12 5.22
C THR A 211 14.28 0.33 4.01
N TYR A 212 13.76 1.54 3.86
CA TYR A 212 12.84 1.92 2.80
C TYR A 212 13.52 2.92 1.89
N ASP A 213 13.58 2.59 0.60
CA ASP A 213 14.14 3.47 -0.45
C ASP A 213 13.02 4.30 -1.06
N PHE A 214 12.77 5.45 -0.45
CA PHE A 214 11.76 6.39 -0.90
C PHE A 214 12.16 7.06 -2.21
N ARG A 215 11.25 7.02 -3.17
CA ARG A 215 11.35 7.75 -4.43
C ARG A 215 10.27 8.80 -4.49
N ARG A 216 10.59 9.95 -5.07
CA ARG A 216 9.62 11.01 -5.27
C ARG A 216 8.55 10.56 -6.27
N VAL A 217 7.30 10.76 -5.92
CA VAL A 217 6.16 10.57 -6.83
C VAL A 217 6.05 11.83 -7.70
N ASP A 218 6.08 11.64 -9.02
CA ASP A 218 5.84 12.73 -9.97
C ASP A 218 4.45 13.32 -9.73
N ARG A 219 4.32 14.65 -9.77
CA ARG A 219 3.04 15.35 -9.52
C ARG A 219 1.93 14.93 -10.49
N ASN A 220 2.30 14.48 -11.68
CA ASN A 220 1.40 14.04 -12.74
C ASN A 220 1.34 12.51 -12.86
N ALA A 221 2.01 11.76 -11.98
CA ALA A 221 1.90 10.32 -11.92
C ALA A 221 0.79 9.89 -10.96
N ALA A 222 0.21 8.73 -11.24
CA ALA A 222 -0.75 8.11 -10.34
C ALA A 222 -0.05 7.52 -9.11
N SER A 223 -0.71 7.60 -7.95
CA SER A 223 -0.24 6.97 -6.71
C SER A 223 -1.43 6.60 -5.82
N ASP A 224 -1.40 5.40 -5.25
CA ASP A 224 -2.47 4.86 -4.39
C ASP A 224 -2.63 5.64 -3.07
N PHE A 225 -1.68 6.54 -2.76
CA PHE A 225 -1.85 7.54 -1.71
C PHE A 225 -3.11 8.39 -1.91
N TYR A 226 -3.45 8.74 -3.16
CA TYR A 226 -4.60 9.60 -3.45
C TYR A 226 -5.85 8.78 -3.82
N PRO A 227 -7.06 9.27 -3.50
CA PRO A 227 -8.31 8.70 -4.02
C PRO A 227 -8.26 8.60 -5.54
N ARG A 228 -8.46 7.40 -6.07
CA ARG A 228 -8.41 7.04 -7.50
C ARG A 228 -7.08 7.38 -8.17
N GLY A 229 -5.99 7.29 -7.42
CA GLY A 229 -4.64 7.34 -7.97
C GLY A 229 -4.27 8.70 -8.56
N ARG A 230 -4.79 9.82 -8.07
CA ARG A 230 -4.90 11.11 -8.79
C ARG A 230 -3.63 11.59 -9.55
N PRO A 231 -3.74 11.74 -10.90
CA PRO A 231 -3.45 13.04 -11.51
C PRO A 231 -4.51 13.49 -12.52
N GLY A 232 -4.81 14.80 -12.50
CA GLY A 232 -5.93 15.43 -13.22
C GLY A 232 -7.03 15.91 -12.27
N VAL A 233 -6.74 16.95 -11.47
CA VAL A 233 -7.75 17.66 -10.67
C VAL A 233 -8.86 18.14 -11.62
N GLY A 234 -10.08 17.64 -11.46
CA GLY A 234 -11.23 18.09 -12.24
C GLY A 234 -11.73 17.16 -13.34
N ALA A 235 -11.29 15.90 -13.43
CA ALA A 235 -12.09 14.90 -14.14
C ALA A 235 -13.44 14.81 -13.43
N ALA A 236 -14.48 15.41 -14.01
CA ALA A 236 -15.79 15.49 -13.39
C ALA A 236 -16.29 14.08 -13.10
N TYR A 237 -16.50 13.76 -11.82
CA TYR A 237 -17.23 12.55 -11.47
C TYR A 237 -18.63 12.66 -12.08
N ALA A 238 -19.01 11.61 -12.81
CA ALA A 238 -20.34 11.45 -13.37
C ALA A 238 -20.89 10.12 -12.88
N TYR A 239 -22.09 10.15 -12.30
CA TYR A 239 -22.73 8.97 -11.76
C TYR A 239 -22.88 7.86 -12.82
N ARG A 240 -22.63 6.62 -12.40
CA ARG A 240 -22.99 5.42 -13.15
C ARG A 240 -23.78 4.49 -12.26
N ALA A 241 -24.80 3.85 -12.83
CA ALA A 241 -25.53 2.81 -12.12
C ALA A 241 -24.58 1.63 -11.81
N PRO A 242 -24.72 0.98 -10.64
CA PRO A 242 -23.98 -0.23 -10.32
C PRO A 242 -24.15 -1.31 -11.39
N ILE A 243 -23.12 -2.11 -11.59
CA ILE A 243 -23.16 -3.21 -12.55
C ILE A 243 -23.94 -4.36 -11.92
N ALA A 244 -24.94 -4.89 -12.63
CA ALA A 244 -25.65 -6.08 -12.18
C ALA A 244 -24.70 -7.29 -12.23
N LEU A 245 -24.47 -7.93 -11.08
CA LEU A 245 -23.71 -9.16 -10.95
C LEU A 245 -24.63 -10.30 -10.48
N ASP A 246 -24.17 -11.54 -10.61
CA ASP A 246 -24.86 -12.71 -10.07
C ASP A 246 -24.53 -12.91 -8.58
N ASP A 247 -24.70 -11.84 -7.80
CA ASP A 247 -24.39 -11.77 -6.36
C ASP A 247 -25.65 -11.62 -5.49
N GLY A 248 -26.82 -11.60 -6.12
CA GLY A 248 -28.12 -11.50 -5.47
C GLY A 248 -28.56 -10.07 -5.14
N TRP A 249 -27.81 -9.03 -5.52
CA TRP A 249 -28.22 -7.64 -5.34
C TRP A 249 -28.94 -7.08 -6.57
N PRO A 250 -30.23 -6.71 -6.47
CA PRO A 250 -30.87 -5.90 -7.49
C PRO A 250 -30.17 -4.53 -7.60
N VAL A 251 -29.88 -4.10 -8.83
CA VAL A 251 -29.30 -2.78 -9.10
C VAL A 251 -30.32 -1.84 -9.73
N GLY A 252 -30.15 -0.53 -9.53
CA GLY A 252 -31.03 0.49 -10.09
C GLY A 252 -30.42 1.88 -10.08
N THR A 253 -31.23 2.88 -10.39
CA THR A 253 -30.82 4.29 -10.35
C THR A 253 -31.29 4.98 -9.06
N PRO A 254 -30.68 6.11 -8.67
CA PRO A 254 -31.07 6.81 -7.44
C PRO A 254 -32.52 7.27 -7.51
N GLU A 255 -32.99 7.70 -8.69
CA GLU A 255 -34.35 8.21 -8.87
C GLU A 255 -35.42 7.13 -8.62
N GLN A 256 -35.16 5.89 -9.03
CA GLN A 256 -36.10 4.76 -8.85
C GLN A 256 -36.38 4.47 -7.37
N VAL A 257 -35.42 4.79 -6.49
CA VAL A 257 -35.55 4.60 -5.05
C VAL A 257 -35.79 5.91 -4.32
N GLY A 258 -36.10 7.00 -5.03
CA GLY A 258 -36.40 8.32 -4.45
C GLY A 258 -35.19 9.04 -3.84
N LEU A 259 -33.99 8.84 -4.40
CA LEU A 259 -32.77 9.57 -4.08
C LEU A 259 -32.36 10.52 -5.21
N SER A 260 -31.61 11.58 -4.87
CA SER A 260 -31.11 12.56 -5.83
C SER A 260 -29.74 12.14 -6.38
N ARG A 261 -29.64 11.92 -7.69
CA ARG A 261 -28.35 11.67 -8.37
C ARG A 261 -27.35 12.80 -8.14
N ALA A 262 -27.77 14.06 -8.26
CA ALA A 262 -26.89 15.21 -8.07
C ALA A 262 -26.30 15.27 -6.65
N ALA A 263 -27.07 14.84 -5.64
CA ALA A 263 -26.57 14.74 -4.27
C ALA A 263 -25.50 13.64 -4.13
N LEU A 264 -25.71 12.48 -4.77
CA LEU A 264 -24.72 11.40 -4.79
C LEU A 264 -23.45 11.80 -5.54
N GLU A 265 -23.57 12.52 -6.66
CA GLU A 265 -22.41 13.07 -7.38
C GLU A 265 -21.62 14.06 -6.53
N THR A 266 -22.31 14.91 -5.77
CA THR A 266 -21.66 15.84 -4.85
C THR A 266 -20.94 15.11 -3.71
N LEU A 267 -21.57 14.07 -3.14
CA LEU A 267 -20.94 13.21 -2.12
C LEU A 267 -19.64 12.59 -2.66
N VAL A 268 -19.71 11.89 -3.79
CA VAL A 268 -18.55 11.18 -4.35
C VAL A 268 -17.43 12.15 -4.72
N ARG A 269 -17.76 13.29 -5.33
CA ARG A 269 -16.78 14.34 -5.61
C ARG A 269 -16.09 14.84 -4.33
N THR A 270 -16.84 15.04 -3.26
CA THR A 270 -16.30 15.49 -1.97
C THR A 270 -15.28 14.48 -1.41
N LEU A 271 -15.55 13.17 -1.56
CA LEU A 271 -14.63 12.12 -1.14
C LEU A 271 -13.35 12.08 -1.98
N ILE A 272 -13.48 12.25 -3.30
CA ILE A 272 -12.32 12.31 -4.22
C ILE A 272 -11.46 13.55 -3.94
N ASP A 273 -12.09 14.68 -3.61
CA ASP A 273 -11.42 15.96 -3.37
C ASP A 273 -10.96 16.16 -1.92
N SER A 274 -11.22 15.19 -1.03
CA SER A 274 -10.88 15.30 0.39
C SER A 274 -9.37 15.45 0.58
N PRO A 275 -8.91 16.46 1.35
CA PRO A 275 -7.49 16.64 1.63
C PRO A 275 -6.89 15.47 2.42
N LEU A 276 -5.72 15.01 1.97
CA LEU A 276 -4.88 14.04 2.67
C LEU A 276 -3.61 14.76 3.16
N ASP A 277 -3.77 15.51 4.24
CA ASP A 277 -2.79 16.44 4.79
C ASP A 277 -2.28 16.02 6.20
N SER A 278 -2.71 14.86 6.68
CA SER A 278 -2.27 14.30 7.96
C SER A 278 -2.36 12.77 7.98
N VAL A 279 -1.65 12.15 8.93
CA VAL A 279 -1.78 10.70 9.23
C VAL A 279 -3.16 10.31 9.77
N SER A 280 -3.96 11.29 10.19
CA SER A 280 -5.32 11.09 10.68
C SER A 280 -6.39 11.34 9.62
N SER A 281 -6.00 11.75 8.41
CA SER A 281 -6.96 11.97 7.32
C SER A 281 -7.68 10.65 7.00
N PRO A 282 -9.03 10.64 6.89
CA PRO A 282 -9.76 9.42 6.63
C PRO A 282 -9.41 8.79 5.27
N GLU A 283 -9.06 7.50 5.28
CA GLU A 283 -8.83 6.71 4.07
C GLU A 283 -10.10 5.89 3.76
N ILE A 284 -10.99 6.46 2.95
CA ILE A 284 -12.27 5.82 2.61
C ILE A 284 -12.05 4.92 1.40
N HIS A 285 -12.06 3.59 1.57
CA HIS A 285 -11.82 2.67 0.46
C HIS A 285 -13.00 2.54 -0.50
N GLY A 286 -14.24 2.63 0.00
CA GLY A 286 -15.43 2.53 -0.84
C GLY A 286 -16.71 2.97 -0.12
N VAL A 287 -17.73 3.28 -0.94
CA VAL A 287 -19.07 3.67 -0.49
C VAL A 287 -20.10 2.93 -1.33
N LEU A 288 -21.01 2.23 -0.65
CA LEU A 288 -22.15 1.56 -1.26
C LEU A 288 -23.44 2.12 -0.64
N ILE A 289 -24.44 2.41 -1.48
CA ILE A 289 -25.75 2.89 -1.03
C ILE A 289 -26.84 2.03 -1.66
N ALA A 290 -27.64 1.41 -0.80
CA ALA A 290 -28.84 0.69 -1.19
C ALA A 290 -30.08 1.28 -0.50
N ARG A 291 -31.22 1.28 -1.20
CA ARG A 291 -32.51 1.69 -0.64
C ARG A 291 -33.62 0.83 -1.24
N HIS A 292 -34.58 0.43 -0.40
CA HIS A 292 -35.69 -0.47 -0.77
C HIS A 292 -35.23 -1.79 -1.41
N GLY A 293 -34.09 -2.33 -0.97
CA GLY A 293 -33.54 -3.59 -1.50
C GLY A 293 -32.77 -3.44 -2.82
N THR A 294 -32.59 -2.23 -3.34
CA THR A 294 -31.89 -1.97 -4.60
C THR A 294 -30.59 -1.21 -4.33
N LEU A 295 -29.47 -1.73 -4.85
CA LEU A 295 -28.17 -1.05 -4.86
C LEU A 295 -28.17 0.04 -5.95
N VAL A 296 -27.86 1.27 -5.57
CA VAL A 296 -27.94 2.43 -6.48
C VAL A 296 -26.65 3.24 -6.56
N LEU A 297 -25.66 3.00 -5.69
CA LEU A 297 -24.32 3.57 -5.77
C LEU A 297 -23.31 2.53 -5.28
N GLU A 298 -22.23 2.38 -6.02
CA GLU A 298 -21.08 1.57 -5.65
C GLU A 298 -19.81 2.24 -6.19
N GLU A 299 -19.03 2.82 -5.29
CA GLU A 299 -17.85 3.59 -5.66
C GLU A 299 -16.65 3.19 -4.80
N TYR A 300 -15.48 3.04 -5.43
CA TYR A 300 -14.21 2.72 -4.80
C TYR A 300 -13.21 3.89 -5.00
N PHE A 301 -12.33 4.10 -4.02
CA PHE A 301 -11.42 5.25 -4.01
C PHE A 301 -9.96 4.84 -3.81
N HIS A 302 -9.64 4.15 -2.72
CA HIS A 302 -8.30 3.60 -2.50
C HIS A 302 -8.27 2.13 -2.89
N GLY A 303 -7.14 1.68 -3.43
CA GLY A 303 -6.92 0.29 -3.81
C GLY A 303 -7.10 -0.67 -2.63
N ALA A 304 -7.30 -1.94 -2.95
CA ALA A 304 -7.34 -3.00 -1.95
C ALA A 304 -5.91 -3.30 -1.47
N HIS A 305 -5.52 -2.73 -0.34
CA HIS A 305 -4.39 -3.23 0.46
C HIS A 305 -4.92 -4.25 1.48
N ARG A 306 -5.43 -5.42 1.03
CA ARG A 306 -5.88 -6.48 1.94
C ARG A 306 -5.69 -7.88 1.39
#